data_AF-A0A2Z4PNG9-F1
#
_entry.id   AF-A0A2Z4PNG9-F1
#
_cell.length_a   1.000
_cell.length_b   1.000
_cell.length_c   1.000
_cell.angle_alpha   90.00
_cell.angle_beta   90.00
_cell.angle_gamma   90.00
#
_symmetry.space_group_name_H-M   'P 1'
#
loop_
_entity.id
_entity.type
_entity.pdbx_description
1 polymer ?
#
loop_
_entity_poly.entity_id
_entity_poly.type
_entity_poly.pdbx_seq_one_letter_code
_entity_poly.pdbx_strand_id
1 'polypeptide(L)' 'MRHKPTLSLTFKQQAYANKKGDNFVENMRLEGHSVDKSLLFLSASERKAKKEEIIAKYSASENNK' A
#
# COMPACT_ATOMS: atom_id res chain seq x y z
N MET A 1 30.56 15.14 18.83
CA MET A 1 29.67 14.13 18.21
C MET A 1 30.12 13.91 16.77
N ARG A 2 30.54 12.68 16.41
CA ARG A 2 30.97 12.37 15.03
C ARG A 2 29.73 12.23 14.14
N HIS A 3 29.54 13.16 13.20
CA HIS A 3 28.52 13.06 12.16
C HIS A 3 28.76 11.79 11.34
N LYS A 4 27.87 10.79 11.47
CA LYS A 4 27.85 9.64 10.58
C LYS A 4 27.24 10.10 9.24
N PRO A 5 27.91 9.94 8.10
CA PRO A 5 27.29 10.25 6.82
C PRO A 5 26.19 9.23 6.57
N THR A 6 24.93 9.66 6.66
CA THR A 6 23.81 8.89 6.14
C THR A 6 23.92 8.91 4.62
N LEU A 7 24.19 7.73 4.02
CA LEU A 7 24.16 7.53 2.58
C LEU A 7 22.84 8.08 2.01
N SER A 8 22.90 9.20 1.30
CA SER A 8 21.73 9.76 0.65
C SER A 8 21.36 8.88 -0.54
N LEU A 9 20.07 8.51 -0.62
CA LEU A 9 19.55 7.76 -1.76
C LEU A 9 19.75 8.58 -3.04
N THR A 10 20.24 7.94 -4.09
CA THR A 10 20.35 8.58 -5.41
C THR A 10 18.96 9.01 -5.88
N PHE A 11 18.89 10.04 -6.74
CA PHE A 11 17.61 10.57 -7.26
C PHE A 11 16.71 9.48 -7.85
N LYS A 12 17.30 8.49 -8.56
CA LYS A 12 16.56 7.33 -9.07
C LYS A 12 16.01 6.47 -7.95
N GLN A 13 16.80 6.17 -6.92
CA GLN A 13 16.36 5.38 -5.77
C GLN A 13 15.28 6.10 -4.94
N GLN A 14 15.33 7.44 -4.81
CA GLN A 14 14.24 8.21 -4.21
C GLN A 14 12.96 8.10 -5.04
N ALA A 15 13.05 8.19 -6.37
CA ALA A 15 11.91 7.99 -7.26
C ALA A 15 11.32 6.57 -7.14
N TYR A 16 12.14 5.54 -7.03
CA TYR A 16 11.67 4.17 -6.80
C TYR A 16 11.11 3.95 -5.39
N ALA A 17 11.69 4.57 -4.35
CA ALA A 17 11.17 4.50 -2.99
C ALA A 17 9.78 5.16 -2.89
N ASN A 18 9.58 6.30 -3.57
CA ASN A 18 8.29 6.97 -3.67
C ASN A 18 7.28 6.18 -4.53
N LYS A 19 7.75 5.39 -5.50
CA LYS A 19 6.92 4.51 -6.34
C LYS A 19 6.62 3.12 -5.75
N LYS A 20 7.21 2.76 -4.59
CA LYS A 20 6.87 1.53 -3.87
C LYS A 20 5.55 1.63 -3.07
N GLY A 21 4.85 2.76 -3.13
CA GLY A 21 3.47 2.85 -2.67
C GLY A 21 2.55 2.19 -3.69
N ASP A 22 2.16 0.94 -3.42
CA ASP A 22 1.15 0.12 -4.14
C ASP A 22 0.55 0.76 -5.40
N ASN A 23 1.21 0.56 -6.54
CA ASN A 23 0.57 0.67 -7.85
C ASN A 23 -0.44 -0.46 -8.09
N PHE A 24 -0.68 -1.34 -7.11
CA PHE A 24 -1.61 -2.46 -7.26
C PHE A 24 -3.01 -1.99 -7.65
N VAL A 25 -3.56 -0.98 -6.97
CA VAL A 25 -4.90 -0.45 -7.26
C VAL A 25 -4.97 0.18 -8.65
N GLU A 26 -3.94 0.95 -9.04
CA GLU A 26 -3.86 1.52 -10.40
C GLU A 26 -3.68 0.45 -11.47
N ASN A 27 -2.87 -0.58 -11.23
CA ASN A 27 -2.69 -1.70 -12.16
C ASN A 27 -4.02 -2.45 -12.35
N MET A 28 -4.73 -2.76 -11.26
CA MET A 28 -6.05 -3.40 -11.35
C MET A 28 -7.05 -2.53 -12.12
N ARG A 29 -6.99 -1.20 -11.95
CA ARG A 29 -7.80 -0.26 -12.75
C ARG A 29 -7.46 -0.32 -14.24
N LEU A 30 -6.17 -0.35 -14.58
CA LEU A 30 -5.69 -0.42 -15.97
C LEU A 30 -6.00 -1.77 -16.62
N GLU A 31 -6.01 -2.83 -15.84
CA GLU A 31 -6.45 -4.18 -16.25
C GLU A 31 -7.97 -4.29 -16.42
N GLY A 32 -8.73 -3.22 -16.11
CA GLY A 32 -10.17 -3.14 -16.32
C GLY A 32 -11.00 -3.68 -15.15
N HIS A 33 -10.38 -3.97 -14.01
CA HIS A 33 -11.11 -4.35 -12.80
C HIS A 33 -11.83 -3.13 -12.20
N SER A 34 -13.06 -3.36 -11.73
CA SER A 34 -13.78 -2.37 -10.94
C SER A 34 -13.15 -2.24 -9.56
N VAL A 35 -12.31 -1.22 -9.39
CA VAL A 35 -11.66 -0.88 -8.12
C VAL A 35 -12.30 0.33 -7.46
N ASP A 36 -12.39 0.30 -6.13
CA ASP A 36 -12.78 1.46 -5.35
C ASP A 36 -11.67 2.51 -5.38
N LYS A 37 -11.97 3.68 -5.94
CA LYS A 37 -11.04 4.80 -6.09
C LYS A 37 -10.61 5.39 -4.75
N SER A 38 -11.38 5.17 -3.68
CA SER A 38 -10.99 5.61 -2.33
C SER A 38 -9.65 5.00 -1.89
N LEU A 39 -9.33 3.80 -2.38
CA LEU A 39 -8.10 3.07 -2.07
C LEU A 39 -6.83 3.75 -2.59
N LEU A 40 -6.95 4.66 -3.58
CA LEU A 40 -5.82 5.40 -4.15
C LEU A 40 -5.28 6.49 -3.23
N PHE A 41 -6.11 6.98 -2.31
CA PHE A 41 -5.78 8.11 -1.45
C PHE A 41 -5.37 7.70 -0.02
N LEU A 42 -5.37 6.39 0.26
CA LEU A 42 -5.04 5.88 1.58
C LEU A 42 -3.53 5.89 1.85
N SER A 43 -3.16 6.42 3.00
CA SER A 43 -1.82 6.28 3.57
C SER A 43 -1.48 4.80 3.84
N ALA A 44 -0.20 4.50 4.04
CA ALA A 44 0.24 3.13 4.35
C ALA A 44 -0.40 2.59 5.64
N SER A 45 -0.59 3.43 6.66
CA SER A 45 -1.26 3.04 7.91
C SER A 45 -2.74 2.74 7.71
N GLU A 46 -3.44 3.55 6.92
CA GLU A 46 -4.85 3.34 6.61
C GLU A 46 -5.05 2.08 5.76
N ARG A 47 -4.17 1.82 4.78
CA ARG A 47 -4.18 0.57 4.02
C ARG A 47 -4.01 -0.65 4.91
N LYS A 48 -3.10 -0.59 5.89
CA LYS A 48 -2.90 -1.69 6.84
C LYS A 48 -4.16 -1.93 7.68
N ALA A 49 -4.76 -0.87 8.24
CA ALA A 49 -5.98 -0.99 9.04
C ALA A 49 -7.15 -1.55 8.21
N LYS A 50 -7.34 -1.05 6.98
CA LYS A 50 -8.40 -1.53 6.09
C LYS A 50 -8.22 -3.00 5.71
N LYS A 51 -6.98 -3.44 5.47
CA LYS A 51 -6.66 -4.84 5.22
C LYS A 51 -7.06 -5.73 6.40
N GLU A 52 -6.74 -5.33 7.62
CA GLU A 52 -7.09 -6.08 8.83
C GLU A 52 -8.60 -6.17 9.03
N GLU A 53 -9.33 -5.07 8.80
CA GLU A 53 -10.81 -5.03 8.83
C GLU A 53 -11.44 -5.99 7.83
N ILE A 54 -10.96 -5.98 6.57
CA ILE A 54 -11.45 -6.87 5.51
C ILE A 54 -11.18 -8.33 5.88
N ILE A 55 -9.96 -8.64 6.32
CA ILE A 55 -9.60 -10.01 6.73
C ILE A 55 -10.53 -10.46 7.86
N ALA A 56 -10.71 -9.68 8.92
CA ALA A 56 -11.58 -10.02 10.04
C ALA A 56 -13.04 -10.26 9.61
N LYS A 57 -13.57 -9.43 8.70
CA LYS A 57 -14.94 -9.57 8.20
C LYS A 57 -15.16 -10.89 7.46
N TYR A 58 -14.23 -11.26 6.59
CA TYR A 58 -14.39 -12.46 5.74
C TYR A 58 -13.88 -13.74 6.40
N SER A 59 -12.88 -13.67 7.28
CA SER A 59 -12.46 -14.84 8.08
C SER A 59 -13.50 -15.24 9.13
N ALA A 60 -14.26 -14.29 9.67
CA ALA A 60 -15.43 -14.59 10.51
C ALA A 60 -16.57 -15.25 9.71
N SER A 61 -16.67 -14.99 8.40
CA SER A 61 -17.74 -15.54 7.56
C SER A 61 -17.53 -17.01 7.17
N GLU A 62 -16.29 -17.51 7.16
CA GLU A 62 -15.99 -18.92 6.84
C GLU A 62 -16.26 -19.88 8.02
N ASN A 63 -16.31 -19.38 9.26
CA ASN A 63 -16.57 -20.20 10.45
C ASN A 63 -18.08 -20.40 10.74
N ASN A 64 -18.96 -19.89 9.89
CA ASN A 64 -20.42 -19.85 10.11
C ASN A 64 -21.21 -20.61 9.03
N LYS A 65 -20.57 -21.57 8.36
CA LYS A 65 -21.12 -22.35 7.24
C LYS A 65 -20.99 -23.83 7.53
#